data_AF-A0A1S3W5M4-F1
#
_entry.id   AF-A0A1S3W5M4-F1
#
_cell.length_a   1.000
_cell.length_b   1.000
_cell.length_c   1.000
_cell.angle_alpha   90.00
_cell.angle_beta   90.00
_cell.angle_gamma   90.00
#
_symmetry.space_group_name_H-M   'P 1'
#
loop_
_entity.id
_entity.type
_entity.pdbx_description
1 polymer ?
#
loop_
_entity_poly.entity_id
_entity_poly.type
_entity_poly.pdbx_seq_one_letter_code
_entity_poly.pdbx_strand_id
1 'polypeptide(L)'
;MEPPAPGEVLMSQAIQPAHADPRGELSAGQLLKWIDTTACLAAEKHAGVSCVTASMDDIQFEETARVGQVISIKAKVTRAFSTSMEISVKVIVQDTFAGTEKLVSVAFSTFIAKPVGNERIHLKPVSLLTEQDRVEHSLASERRKIRLQHEETFKNLMKERSKSDDAIGDGEEGTVSTKSTSVQSIELVLPPHANHHGNTFGGQIMAWMETVANISASRLCQAHPFLKSVDMFKFRGPSTVGDRLVFSAIVNNTFETCVEVGVRVEAFDCQEWAKDQGRHINSAFLIYGAVDDKQELVTFPRIKPVSKVSYKHRWLRHQDVILGEAVSAELNPGFLSVSNNLHDFGSCPPPPGILKSCQIIDWVSEDDQIYYITCPVVNNDKPKDLVVLVSRRSSCKDGSTFTVAMKSVLLASVPSSPQYIRSEITCAGFVIHAVSSNSCIVSYFNQISDSILPYFAGNLGGWSKSIEDAAASCIQFIENTMDDGLTRTS
;
A
#
# COMPACT_ATOMS: atom_id res chain seq x y z
N MET A 1 11.24 24.03 24.70
CA MET A 1 10.42 22.85 24.33
C MET A 1 9.11 22.96 25.06
N GLU A 2 8.01 23.02 24.32
CA GLU A 2 6.67 22.84 24.90
C GLU A 2 6.60 21.45 25.56
N PRO A 3 5.99 21.30 26.74
CA PRO A 3 5.80 19.98 27.33
C PRO A 3 5.00 19.09 26.36
N PRO A 4 5.36 17.79 26.23
CA PRO A 4 4.61 16.88 25.38
C PRO A 4 3.14 16.86 25.82
N ALA A 5 2.22 16.80 24.86
CA ALA A 5 0.80 16.79 25.19
C ALA A 5 0.47 15.58 26.09
N PRO A 6 -0.57 15.65 26.92
CA PRO A 6 -0.96 14.55 27.80
C PRO A 6 -1.13 13.26 26.99
N GLY A 7 -0.35 12.23 27.31
CA GLY A 7 -0.39 10.93 26.62
C GLY A 7 0.65 10.72 25.50
N GLU A 8 1.47 11.73 25.18
CA GLU A 8 2.55 11.59 24.22
C GLU A 8 3.86 11.12 24.87
N VAL A 9 4.69 10.43 24.09
CA VAL A 9 6.07 10.04 24.45
C VAL A 9 7.00 10.55 23.35
N LEU A 10 8.07 11.22 23.77
CA LEU A 10 9.13 11.72 22.88
C LEU A 10 10.43 11.02 23.24
N MET A 11 11.06 10.40 22.24
CA MET A 11 12.44 9.90 22.32
C MET A 11 13.32 10.72 21.39
N SER A 12 14.47 11.16 21.88
CA SER A 12 15.50 11.81 21.07
C SER A 12 16.80 11.03 21.15
N GLN A 13 17.41 10.74 20.00
CA GLN A 13 18.64 9.96 19.89
C GLN A 13 19.62 10.68 18.96
N ALA A 14 20.84 10.93 19.46
CA ALA A 14 21.93 11.34 18.60
C ALA A 14 22.44 10.11 17.84
N ILE A 15 22.58 10.22 16.52
CA ILE A 15 23.08 9.11 15.70
C ILE A 15 24.60 9.02 15.89
N GLN A 16 25.03 7.90 16.47
CA GLN A 16 26.42 7.57 16.74
C GLN A 16 26.92 6.56 15.70
N PRO A 17 28.24 6.41 15.52
CA PRO A 17 28.80 5.38 14.65
C PRO A 17 28.29 3.95 14.96
N ALA A 18 28.00 3.65 16.24
CA ALA A 18 27.43 2.37 16.65
C ALA A 18 26.00 2.09 16.13
N HIS A 19 25.30 3.13 15.66
CA HIS A 19 23.94 3.03 15.11
C HIS A 19 23.93 2.98 13.59
N ALA A 20 25.09 3.15 12.95
CA ALA A 20 25.19 3.40 11.53
C ALA A 20 25.70 2.19 10.74
N ASP A 21 25.37 2.19 9.46
CA ASP A 21 25.93 1.29 8.45
C ASP A 21 27.36 1.71 8.05
N PRO A 22 28.05 0.95 7.18
CA PRO A 22 29.39 1.29 6.72
C PRO A 22 29.52 2.65 5.98
N ARG A 23 28.42 3.25 5.54
CA ARG A 23 28.39 4.57 4.90
C ARG A 23 28.12 5.71 5.89
N GLY A 24 27.96 5.39 7.19
CA GLY A 24 27.61 6.38 8.20
C GLY A 24 26.13 6.78 8.17
N GLU A 25 25.28 5.99 7.52
CA GLU A 25 23.82 6.17 7.51
C GLU A 25 23.18 5.35 8.63
N LEU A 26 22.12 5.86 9.26
CA LEU A 26 21.42 5.17 10.33
C LEU A 26 20.88 3.82 9.83
N SER A 27 21.22 2.73 10.52
CA SER A 27 20.64 1.41 10.24
C SER A 27 19.12 1.48 10.37
N ALA A 28 18.42 1.05 9.32
CA ALA A 28 16.97 1.05 9.33
C ALA A 28 16.40 0.10 10.39
N GLY A 29 17.08 -1.03 10.66
CA GLY A 29 16.74 -1.91 11.78
C GLY A 29 16.85 -1.21 13.13
N GLN A 30 17.88 -0.39 13.34
CA GLN A 30 18.02 0.40 14.56
C GLN A 30 16.89 1.44 14.71
N LEU A 31 16.50 2.09 13.62
CA LEU A 31 15.37 3.02 13.61
C LEU A 31 14.04 2.31 13.93
N LEU A 32 13.78 1.15 13.32
CA LEU A 32 12.59 0.33 13.60
C LEU A 32 12.52 -0.08 15.08
N LYS A 33 13.67 -0.42 15.69
CA LYS A 33 13.76 -0.71 17.12
C LYS A 33 13.40 0.49 17.99
N TRP A 34 13.86 1.69 17.65
CA TRP A 34 13.51 2.90 18.39
C TRP A 34 12.04 3.31 18.19
N ILE A 35 11.50 3.16 16.98
CA ILE A 35 10.07 3.38 16.69
C ILE A 35 9.22 2.50 17.60
N ASP A 36 9.48 1.19 17.63
CA ASP A 36 8.74 0.24 18.45
C ASP A 36 8.91 0.52 19.95
N THR A 37 10.13 0.83 20.41
CA THR A 37 10.37 1.15 21.82
C THR A 37 9.56 2.37 22.25
N THR A 38 9.55 3.43 21.42
CA THR A 38 8.82 4.67 21.72
C THR A 38 7.31 4.43 21.71
N ALA A 39 6.81 3.63 20.75
CA ALA A 39 5.41 3.25 20.67
C ALA A 39 4.96 2.36 21.84
N CYS A 40 5.82 1.43 22.25
CA CYS A 40 5.58 0.56 23.41
C CYS A 40 5.44 1.40 24.68
N LEU A 41 6.35 2.35 24.92
CA LEU A 41 6.26 3.25 26.06
C LEU A 41 4.98 4.10 26.06
N ALA A 42 4.52 4.56 24.89
CA ALA A 42 3.24 5.26 24.78
C ALA A 42 2.05 4.35 25.12
N ALA A 43 2.10 3.09 24.66
CA ALA A 43 1.08 2.09 24.96
C ALA A 43 1.05 1.74 26.46
N GLU A 44 2.21 1.48 27.07
CA GLU A 44 2.33 1.16 28.50
C GLU A 44 1.91 2.34 29.38
N LYS A 45 2.24 3.59 28.98
CA LYS A 45 1.79 4.81 29.66
C LYS A 45 0.26 4.94 29.68
N HIS A 46 -0.42 4.51 28.61
CA HIS A 46 -1.88 4.52 28.53
C HIS A 46 -2.54 3.32 29.25
N ALA A 47 -1.94 2.14 29.12
CA ALA A 47 -2.48 0.90 29.67
C ALA A 47 -2.24 0.73 31.18
N GLY A 48 -1.12 1.26 31.70
CA GLY A 48 -0.65 1.02 33.06
C GLY A 48 -0.12 -0.40 33.31
N VAL A 49 0.09 -1.19 32.25
CA VAL A 49 0.64 -2.56 32.28
C VAL A 49 1.57 -2.76 31.09
N SER A 50 2.32 -3.86 31.08
CA SER A 50 3.18 -4.19 29.93
C SER A 50 2.39 -4.38 28.65
N CYS A 51 2.98 -3.93 27.54
CA CYS A 51 2.41 -4.05 26.21
C CYS A 51 3.35 -4.83 25.29
N VAL A 52 2.79 -5.50 24.28
CA VAL A 52 3.53 -6.20 23.24
C VAL A 52 3.05 -5.78 21.86
N THR A 53 3.96 -5.73 20.90
CA THR A 53 3.69 -5.36 19.51
C THR A 53 2.86 -6.46 18.84
N ALA A 54 1.70 -6.09 18.27
CA ALA A 54 0.81 -7.02 17.59
C ALA A 54 0.93 -6.93 16.07
N SER A 55 1.04 -5.72 15.54
CA SER A 55 1.24 -5.48 14.11
C SER A 55 1.88 -4.11 13.88
N MET A 56 2.52 -3.99 12.73
CA MET A 56 3.00 -2.73 12.17
C MET A 56 2.33 -2.53 10.82
N ASP A 57 1.87 -1.30 10.56
CA ASP A 57 1.34 -0.90 9.25
C ASP A 57 2.49 -0.68 8.26
N ASP A 58 2.16 -0.31 7.02
CA ASP A 58 3.15 0.10 6.03
C ASP A 58 3.99 1.26 6.61
N ILE A 59 5.32 1.08 6.58
CA ILE A 59 6.30 2.10 6.99
C ILE A 59 7.08 2.50 5.76
N GLN A 60 7.07 3.78 5.42
CA GLN A 60 7.89 4.35 4.34
C GLN A 60 8.95 5.28 4.94
N PHE A 61 10.16 5.24 4.38
CA PHE A 61 11.28 6.08 4.76
C PHE A 61 11.53 7.11 3.66
N GLU A 62 11.20 8.37 3.96
CA GLU A 62 11.35 9.50 3.01
C GLU A 62 12.79 10.01 2.97
N GLU A 63 13.52 9.90 4.08
CA GLU A 63 14.86 10.45 4.26
C GLU A 63 15.75 9.45 5.00
N THR A 64 17.03 9.43 4.64
CA THR A 64 18.04 8.60 5.32
C THR A 64 18.87 9.46 6.26
N ALA A 65 18.76 9.19 7.56
CA ALA A 65 19.48 9.95 8.58
C ALA A 65 20.94 9.50 8.70
N ARG A 66 21.84 10.38 9.14
CA ARG A 66 23.30 10.14 9.19
C ARG A 66 23.91 10.39 10.56
N VAL A 67 25.09 9.81 10.80
CA VAL A 67 25.89 10.06 12.00
C VAL A 67 26.09 11.56 12.22
N GLY A 68 25.89 12.01 13.46
CA GLY A 68 25.97 13.42 13.85
C GLY A 68 24.62 14.17 13.82
N GLN A 69 23.60 13.62 13.16
CA GLN A 69 22.24 14.14 13.22
C GLN A 69 21.49 13.61 14.44
N VAL A 70 20.36 14.24 14.77
CA VAL A 70 19.50 13.85 15.89
C VAL A 70 18.15 13.38 15.36
N ILE A 71 17.73 12.20 15.77
CA ILE A 71 16.41 11.65 15.49
C ILE A 71 15.49 11.95 16.66
N SER A 72 14.31 12.50 16.36
CA SER A 72 13.22 12.72 17.30
C SER A 72 12.01 11.89 16.90
N ILE A 73 11.59 10.98 17.78
CA ILE A 73 10.48 10.06 17.58
C ILE A 73 9.38 10.45 18.55
N LYS A 74 8.24 10.88 18.02
CA LYS A 74 7.03 11.18 18.80
C LYS A 74 6.04 10.05 18.61
N ALA A 75 5.60 9.45 19.71
CA ALA A 75 4.55 8.44 19.71
C ALA A 75 3.34 8.88 20.53
N LYS A 76 2.14 8.59 20.02
CA LYS A 76 0.87 8.94 20.64
C LYS A 76 -0.16 7.85 20.44
N VAL A 77 -0.91 7.52 21.49
CA VAL A 77 -2.06 6.62 21.36
C VAL A 77 -3.19 7.36 20.65
N THR A 78 -3.54 6.95 19.43
CA THR A 78 -4.63 7.55 18.65
C THR A 78 -5.97 6.98 19.07
N ARG A 79 -6.01 5.68 19.39
CA ARG A 79 -7.23 5.00 19.82
C ARG A 79 -6.95 3.76 20.67
N ALA A 80 -7.67 3.66 21.78
CA ALA A 80 -7.76 2.43 22.57
C ALA A 80 -9.04 1.66 22.21
N PHE A 81 -8.92 0.35 22.04
CA PHE A 81 -10.03 -0.57 21.83
C PHE A 81 -10.29 -1.37 23.11
N SER A 82 -10.58 -2.67 23.02
CA SER A 82 -10.79 -3.52 24.19
C SER A 82 -9.47 -3.84 24.90
N THR A 83 -8.60 -4.59 24.23
CA THR A 83 -7.29 -5.02 24.74
C THR A 83 -6.13 -4.51 23.88
N SER A 84 -6.43 -3.95 22.71
CA SER A 84 -5.46 -3.38 21.79
C SER A 84 -5.60 -1.87 21.68
N MET A 85 -4.54 -1.22 21.24
CA MET A 85 -4.53 0.21 20.96
C MET A 85 -3.68 0.49 19.72
N GLU A 86 -4.07 1.52 18.97
CA GLU A 86 -3.30 2.06 17.86
C GLU A 86 -2.44 3.22 18.36
N ILE A 87 -1.19 3.23 17.92
CA ILE A 87 -0.19 4.24 18.23
C ILE A 87 0.25 4.83 16.90
N SER A 88 0.17 6.16 16.77
CA SER A 88 0.84 6.89 15.70
C SER A 88 2.27 7.21 16.13
N VAL A 89 3.20 7.09 15.19
CA VAL A 89 4.60 7.44 15.39
C VAL A 89 5.04 8.38 14.27
N LYS A 90 5.65 9.50 14.65
CA LYS A 90 6.25 10.47 13.73
C LYS A 90 7.74 10.57 14.01
N VAL A 91 8.55 10.35 12.98
CA VAL A 91 10.01 10.40 13.04
C VAL A 91 10.49 11.63 12.28
N ILE A 92 11.26 12.47 12.97
CA ILE A 92 11.89 13.67 12.40
C ILE A 92 13.40 13.53 12.60
N VAL A 93 14.17 13.87 11.57
CA VAL A 93 15.62 14.04 11.67
C VAL A 93 15.94 15.53 11.69
N GLN A 94 16.85 15.92 12.58
CA GLN A 94 17.35 17.27 12.69
C GLN A 94 18.87 17.28 12.44
N ASP A 95 19.30 18.17 11.55
CA ASP A 95 20.69 18.52 11.40
C ASP A 95 21.08 19.56 12.46
N THR A 96 22.02 19.22 13.34
CA THR A 96 22.40 20.06 14.47
C THR A 96 23.24 21.28 14.06
N PHE A 97 23.89 21.23 12.90
CA PHE A 97 24.70 22.34 12.38
C PHE A 97 23.89 23.26 11.48
N ALA A 98 23.05 22.71 10.61
CA ALA A 98 22.21 23.48 9.70
C ALA A 98 20.90 23.97 10.35
N GLY A 99 20.49 23.37 11.47
CA GLY A 99 19.23 23.68 12.15
C GLY A 99 17.98 23.26 11.37
N THR A 100 18.13 22.48 10.30
CA THR A 100 17.03 22.01 9.44
C THR A 100 16.42 20.73 10.00
N GLU A 101 15.09 20.64 9.96
CA GLU A 101 14.34 19.43 10.30
C GLU A 101 13.69 18.85 9.05
N LYS A 102 13.69 17.51 8.94
CA LYS A 102 13.03 16.78 7.87
C LYS A 102 12.19 15.63 8.41
N LEU A 103 11.08 15.35 7.75
CA LEU A 103 10.27 14.16 8.02
C LEU A 103 11.02 12.93 7.50
N VAL A 104 11.15 11.91 8.36
CA VAL A 104 11.74 10.62 7.97
C VAL A 104 10.65 9.61 7.69
N SER A 105 9.66 9.53 8.58
CA SER A 105 8.59 8.55 8.48
C SER A 105 7.40 8.92 9.35
N VAL A 106 6.20 8.55 8.90
CA VAL A 106 4.99 8.44 9.71
C VAL A 106 4.54 6.99 9.67
N ALA A 107 4.38 6.37 10.83
CA ALA A 107 4.04 4.97 10.97
C ALA A 107 2.90 4.78 11.96
N PHE A 108 2.17 3.67 11.82
CA PHE A 108 1.18 3.23 12.78
C PHE A 108 1.52 1.84 13.30
N SER A 109 1.39 1.67 14.60
CA SER A 109 1.61 0.39 15.27
C SER A 109 0.40 0.01 16.11
N THR A 110 0.13 -1.30 16.20
CA THR A 110 -0.88 -1.81 17.12
C THR A 110 -0.20 -2.58 18.24
N PHE A 111 -0.49 -2.19 19.48
CA PHE A 111 -0.03 -2.90 20.69
C PHE A 111 -1.20 -3.58 21.38
N ILE A 112 -0.91 -4.69 22.07
CA ILE A 112 -1.83 -5.41 22.94
C ILE A 112 -1.32 -5.32 24.37
N ALA A 113 -2.19 -4.94 25.28
CA ALA A 113 -1.88 -4.95 26.70
C ALA A 113 -1.86 -6.39 27.25
N LYS A 114 -0.81 -6.70 28.02
CA LYS A 114 -0.54 -7.98 28.65
C LYS A 114 -0.49 -7.79 30.17
N PRO A 115 -1.65 -7.82 30.85
CA PRO A 115 -1.69 -7.75 32.30
C PRO A 115 -1.00 -8.98 32.91
N VAL A 116 -0.45 -8.81 34.11
CA VAL A 116 0.17 -9.92 34.85
C VAL A 116 -0.94 -10.82 35.41
N GLY A 117 -0.92 -12.11 35.07
CA GLY A 117 -1.93 -13.08 35.50
C GLY A 117 -3.09 -13.24 34.52
N ASN A 118 -4.26 -13.66 35.02
CA ASN A 118 -5.45 -13.99 34.22
C ASN A 118 -6.51 -12.88 34.15
N GLU A 119 -6.19 -11.67 34.61
CA GLU A 119 -7.14 -10.57 34.64
C GLU A 119 -7.40 -10.00 33.23
N ARG A 120 -8.66 -9.70 32.92
CA ARG A 120 -9.03 -9.02 31.67
C ARG A 120 -8.82 -7.52 31.85
N ILE A 121 -7.91 -6.95 31.07
CA ILE A 121 -7.72 -5.50 31.03
C ILE A 121 -8.79 -4.82 30.16
N HIS A 122 -9.33 -3.71 30.67
CA HIS A 122 -10.16 -2.78 29.90
C HIS A 122 -9.41 -1.46 29.77
N LEU A 123 -9.05 -1.11 28.54
CA LEU A 123 -8.32 0.12 28.28
C LEU A 123 -9.23 1.33 28.42
N LYS A 124 -8.70 2.39 29.04
CA LYS A 124 -9.42 3.67 29.16
C LYS A 124 -9.57 4.30 27.76
N PRO A 125 -10.69 4.97 27.45
CA PRO A 125 -10.80 5.76 26.23
C PRO A 125 -9.72 6.83 26.16
N VAL A 126 -9.23 7.12 24.96
CA VAL A 126 -8.26 8.19 24.71
C VAL A 126 -8.95 9.55 24.85
N SER A 127 -8.31 10.51 25.52
CA SER A 127 -8.83 11.88 25.61
C SER A 127 -8.64 12.60 24.28
N LEU A 128 -9.73 13.08 23.69
CA LEU A 128 -9.73 13.80 22.41
C LEU A 128 -9.89 15.30 22.67
N LEU A 129 -8.79 16.05 22.62
CA LEU A 129 -8.77 17.48 22.97
C LEU A 129 -8.86 18.37 21.73
N THR A 130 -8.22 17.95 20.64
CA THR A 130 -8.14 18.71 19.38
C THR A 130 -9.01 18.09 18.28
N GLU A 131 -9.32 18.86 17.24
CA GLU A 131 -9.99 18.30 16.04
C GLU A 131 -9.13 17.23 15.36
N GLN A 132 -7.80 17.41 15.37
CA GLN A 132 -6.88 16.41 14.86
C GLN A 132 -7.01 15.08 15.63
N ASP A 133 -7.16 15.12 16.95
CA ASP A 133 -7.37 13.90 17.76
C ASP A 133 -8.66 13.17 17.34
N ARG A 134 -9.74 13.92 17.06
CA ARG A 134 -11.02 13.34 16.64
C ARG A 134 -10.92 12.68 15.27
N VAL A 135 -10.23 13.33 14.33
CA VAL A 135 -9.96 12.78 12.99
C VAL A 135 -9.10 11.53 13.10
N GLU A 136 -7.98 11.58 13.83
CA GLU A 136 -7.08 10.43 14.02
C GLU A 136 -7.79 9.25 14.68
N HIS A 137 -8.63 9.51 15.68
CA HIS A 137 -9.45 8.50 16.35
C HIS A 137 -10.47 7.85 15.40
N SER A 138 -11.08 8.64 14.52
CA SER A 138 -12.01 8.12 13.48
C SER A 138 -11.26 7.25 12.47
N LEU A 139 -10.15 7.76 11.92
CA LEU A 139 -9.33 7.03 10.95
C LEU A 139 -8.73 5.73 11.50
N ALA A 140 -8.46 5.67 12.82
CA ALA A 140 -7.99 4.45 13.47
C ALA A 140 -8.97 3.27 13.31
N SER A 141 -10.28 3.55 13.21
CA SER A 141 -11.31 2.53 12.92
C SER A 141 -11.16 1.96 11.51
N GLU A 142 -10.94 2.82 10.52
CA GLU A 142 -10.80 2.41 9.12
C GLU A 142 -9.47 1.67 8.90
N ARG A 143 -8.36 2.18 9.43
CA ARG A 143 -7.06 1.48 9.41
C ARG A 143 -7.16 0.10 10.05
N ARG A 144 -7.91 -0.04 11.15
CA ARG A 144 -8.15 -1.34 11.78
C ARG A 144 -8.89 -2.30 10.86
N LYS A 145 -9.87 -1.86 10.06
CA LYS A 145 -10.56 -2.73 9.09
C LYS A 145 -9.56 -3.26 8.05
N ILE A 146 -8.71 -2.37 7.52
CA ILE A 146 -7.66 -2.73 6.55
C ILE A 146 -6.72 -3.80 7.14
N ARG A 147 -6.22 -3.61 8.37
CA ARG A 147 -5.34 -4.60 9.05
C ARG A 147 -5.97 -5.99 9.18
N LEU A 148 -7.27 -6.04 9.49
CA LEU A 148 -7.98 -7.32 9.68
C LEU A 148 -8.28 -8.00 8.35
N GLN A 149 -8.61 -7.23 7.32
CA GLN A 149 -8.91 -7.74 5.98
C GLN A 149 -7.65 -8.10 5.19
N HIS A 150 -6.49 -7.53 5.54
CA HIS A 150 -5.24 -7.71 4.82
C HIS A 150 -4.88 -9.18 4.55
N GLU A 151 -5.04 -10.06 5.55
CA GLU A 151 -4.72 -11.48 5.37
C GLU A 151 -5.68 -12.18 4.39
N GLU A 152 -6.96 -11.81 4.40
CA GLU A 152 -7.97 -12.35 3.49
C GLU A 152 -7.77 -11.80 2.07
N THR A 153 -7.55 -10.50 1.93
CA THR A 153 -7.17 -9.84 0.68
C THR A 153 -5.96 -10.51 0.06
N PHE A 154 -4.89 -10.71 0.84
CA PHE A 154 -3.68 -11.39 0.38
C PHE A 154 -3.99 -12.83 -0.07
N LYS A 155 -4.75 -13.61 0.71
CA LYS A 155 -5.11 -14.99 0.35
C LYS A 155 -5.98 -15.08 -0.90
N ASN A 156 -6.90 -14.13 -1.10
CA ASN A 156 -7.81 -14.13 -2.23
C ASN A 156 -7.06 -13.87 -3.53
N LEU A 157 -6.22 -12.84 -3.55
CA LEU A 157 -5.43 -12.50 -4.73
C LEU A 157 -4.42 -13.62 -5.08
N MET A 158 -3.91 -14.36 -4.09
CA MET A 158 -3.08 -15.57 -4.33
C MET A 158 -3.84 -16.73 -4.97
N LYS A 159 -5.15 -16.88 -4.71
CA LYS A 159 -5.97 -17.96 -5.29
C LYS A 159 -6.29 -17.71 -6.77
N GLU A 160 -6.39 -16.46 -7.19
CA GLU A 160 -6.72 -16.08 -8.56
C GLU A 160 -5.59 -16.44 -9.55
N ARG A 161 -4.33 -16.23 -9.16
CA ARG A 161 -3.16 -16.58 -9.98
C ARG A 161 -2.83 -18.06 -10.07
N SER A 162 -3.25 -18.88 -9.10
CA SER A 162 -2.98 -20.32 -9.12
C SER A 162 -3.64 -21.06 -10.30
N LYS A 163 -4.45 -20.37 -11.10
CA LYS A 163 -5.18 -20.90 -12.27
C LYS A 163 -4.52 -20.57 -13.63
N SER A 164 -3.47 -19.75 -13.70
CA SER A 164 -2.90 -19.23 -14.96
C SER A 164 -1.51 -19.74 -15.36
N ASP A 165 -0.81 -20.50 -14.51
CA ASP A 165 0.66 -20.65 -14.63
C ASP A 165 1.13 -21.95 -15.31
N ASP A 166 0.66 -22.21 -16.54
CA ASP A 166 1.19 -23.26 -17.44
C ASP A 166 2.03 -22.69 -18.61
N ALA A 167 2.63 -21.51 -18.46
CA ALA A 167 3.52 -20.92 -19.47
C ALA A 167 4.94 -20.71 -18.92
N ILE A 168 5.80 -21.73 -19.05
CA ILE A 168 7.25 -21.57 -18.96
C ILE A 168 7.70 -20.96 -20.30
N GLY A 169 7.88 -19.64 -20.33
CA GLY A 169 8.53 -18.94 -21.44
C GLY A 169 10.05 -19.11 -21.39
N ASP A 170 10.64 -19.36 -22.56
CA ASP A 170 12.06 -19.60 -22.78
C ASP A 170 12.96 -18.40 -22.40
N GLY A 171 14.24 -18.71 -22.15
CA GLY A 171 15.20 -17.83 -21.48
C GLY A 171 15.42 -16.45 -22.10
N GLU A 172 15.09 -15.41 -21.33
CA GLU A 172 15.68 -14.08 -21.48
C GLU A 172 17.12 -14.06 -20.92
N GLU A 173 18.07 -13.57 -21.74
CA GLU A 173 19.44 -13.26 -21.33
C GLU A 173 19.45 -12.21 -20.19
N GLY A 174 20.27 -12.46 -19.16
CA GLY A 174 20.46 -11.52 -18.03
C GLY A 174 19.61 -11.78 -16.78
N THR A 175 18.84 -12.87 -16.72
CA THR A 175 18.06 -13.22 -15.52
C THR A 175 18.88 -13.94 -14.45
N VAL A 176 18.77 -13.47 -13.19
CA VAL A 176 19.52 -14.01 -12.03
C VAL A 176 18.63 -14.91 -11.18
N SER A 177 19.20 -16.00 -10.65
CA SER A 177 18.49 -16.91 -9.74
C SER A 177 18.33 -16.31 -8.33
N THR A 178 17.15 -16.47 -7.72
CA THR A 178 16.92 -16.11 -6.31
C THR A 178 17.68 -16.98 -5.31
N LYS A 179 18.21 -18.15 -5.71
CA LYS A 179 18.85 -19.07 -4.75
C LYS A 179 20.10 -18.47 -4.11
N SER A 180 20.88 -17.70 -4.86
CA SER A 180 22.11 -17.07 -4.36
C SER A 180 21.84 -15.95 -3.36
N THR A 181 20.64 -15.36 -3.36
CA THR A 181 20.27 -14.27 -2.44
C THR A 181 19.73 -14.79 -1.11
N SER A 182 19.48 -16.09 -0.97
CA SER A 182 18.95 -16.67 0.28
C SER A 182 19.92 -16.52 1.46
N VAL A 183 19.46 -15.92 2.54
CA VAL A 183 20.21 -15.71 3.79
C VAL A 183 19.46 -16.36 4.94
N GLN A 184 20.19 -17.08 5.78
CA GLN A 184 19.67 -17.55 7.06
C GLN A 184 20.55 -17.02 8.19
N SER A 185 19.92 -16.50 9.23
CA SER A 185 20.59 -16.12 10.49
C SER A 185 19.82 -16.67 11.68
N ILE A 186 20.51 -16.86 12.79
CA ILE A 186 19.93 -17.35 14.03
C ILE A 186 20.37 -16.44 15.16
N GLU A 187 19.40 -15.92 15.91
CA GLU A 187 19.66 -15.06 17.07
C GLU A 187 19.09 -15.71 18.34
N LEU A 188 19.85 -15.66 19.42
CA LEU A 188 19.38 -16.08 20.74
C LEU A 188 18.71 -14.90 21.44
N VAL A 189 17.48 -15.09 21.91
CA VAL A 189 16.79 -14.08 22.72
C VAL A 189 17.39 -14.06 24.12
N LEU A 190 18.02 -12.94 24.46
CA LEU A 190 18.66 -12.67 25.74
C LEU A 190 17.81 -11.69 26.55
N PRO A 191 18.05 -11.55 27.86
CA PRO A 191 17.32 -10.59 28.71
C PRO A 191 17.17 -9.16 28.15
N PRO A 192 18.18 -8.50 27.54
CA PRO A 192 18.02 -7.15 26.99
C PRO A 192 17.10 -7.09 25.75
N HIS A 193 16.76 -8.23 25.16
CA HIS A 193 15.90 -8.34 23.96
C HIS A 193 14.42 -8.42 24.33
N ALA A 194 14.10 -8.50 25.62
CA ALA A 194 12.75 -8.72 26.13
C ALA A 194 12.38 -7.72 27.23
N ASN A 195 11.08 -7.55 27.44
CA ASN A 195 10.57 -6.81 28.58
C ASN A 195 10.80 -7.57 29.90
N HIS A 196 10.50 -6.94 31.03
CA HIS A 196 10.69 -7.52 32.37
C HIS A 196 9.80 -8.76 32.65
N HIS A 197 8.82 -9.04 31.79
CA HIS A 197 8.03 -10.27 31.80
C HIS A 197 8.61 -11.38 30.90
N GLY A 198 9.76 -11.14 30.28
CA GLY A 198 10.45 -12.08 29.42
C GLY A 198 9.90 -12.16 28.00
N ASN A 199 8.99 -11.27 27.56
CA ASN A 199 8.49 -11.22 26.18
C ASN A 199 9.43 -10.40 25.30
N THR A 200 9.86 -10.96 24.17
CA THR A 200 10.74 -10.30 23.19
C THR A 200 10.09 -9.05 22.62
N PHE A 201 10.84 -7.95 22.53
CA PHE A 201 10.36 -6.72 21.90
C PHE A 201 10.20 -6.90 20.39
N GLY A 202 9.07 -6.46 19.83
CA GLY A 202 8.83 -6.50 18.38
C GLY A 202 9.89 -5.71 17.62
N GLY A 203 10.33 -4.58 18.18
CA GLY A 203 11.42 -3.75 17.66
C GLY A 203 12.73 -4.48 17.50
N GLN A 204 13.07 -5.37 18.44
CA GLN A 204 14.30 -6.15 18.34
C GLN A 204 14.21 -7.19 17.22
N ILE A 205 13.04 -7.83 17.05
CA ILE A 205 12.80 -8.77 15.96
C ILE A 205 12.89 -8.04 14.61
N MET A 206 12.28 -6.86 14.48
CA MET A 206 12.36 -6.04 13.26
C MET A 206 13.78 -5.62 12.92
N ALA A 207 14.60 -5.27 13.91
CA ALA A 207 16.01 -4.92 13.68
C ALA A 207 16.80 -6.08 13.07
N TRP A 208 16.63 -7.29 13.62
CA TRP A 208 17.27 -8.48 13.08
C TRP A 208 16.72 -8.86 11.70
N MET A 209 15.40 -8.73 11.48
CA MET A 209 14.81 -8.95 10.17
C MET A 209 15.39 -8.04 9.10
N GLU A 210 15.52 -6.74 9.39
CA GLU A 210 16.09 -5.76 8.47
C GLU A 210 17.54 -6.11 8.15
N THR A 211 18.35 -6.45 9.16
CA THR A 211 19.76 -6.84 8.94
C THR A 211 19.88 -8.02 7.98
N VAL A 212 19.08 -9.08 8.18
CA VAL A 212 19.11 -10.28 7.34
C VAL A 212 18.58 -10.00 5.93
N ALA A 213 17.55 -9.16 5.81
CA ALA A 213 17.02 -8.74 4.52
C ALA A 213 18.01 -7.88 3.73
N ASN A 214 18.71 -6.97 4.41
CA ASN A 214 19.72 -6.11 3.82
C ASN A 214 20.87 -6.94 3.23
N ILE A 215 21.33 -7.98 3.94
CA ILE A 215 22.34 -8.92 3.42
C ILE A 215 21.81 -9.63 2.16
N SER A 216 20.55 -10.06 2.15
CA SER A 216 19.92 -10.69 0.97
C SER A 216 19.86 -9.74 -0.23
N ALA A 217 19.47 -8.48 -0.02
CA ALA A 217 19.48 -7.45 -1.06
C ALA A 217 20.90 -7.17 -1.57
N SER A 218 21.87 -7.03 -0.67
CA SER A 218 23.28 -6.78 -0.99
C SER A 218 23.88 -7.87 -1.87
N ARG A 219 23.49 -9.14 -1.67
CA ARG A 219 23.92 -10.26 -2.51
C ARG A 219 23.45 -10.16 -3.96
N LEU A 220 22.38 -9.41 -4.23
CA LEU A 220 21.85 -9.21 -5.57
C LEU A 220 22.52 -8.04 -6.29
N CYS A 221 22.61 -6.87 -5.64
CA CYS A 221 23.10 -5.66 -6.30
C CYS A 221 24.62 -5.44 -6.17
N GLN A 222 25.31 -6.15 -5.27
CA GLN A 222 26.73 -5.90 -4.93
C GLN A 222 27.04 -4.42 -4.60
N ALA A 223 26.01 -3.68 -4.24
CA ALA A 223 26.05 -2.27 -3.87
C ALA A 223 25.48 -2.13 -2.45
N HIS A 224 25.27 -0.90 -2.00
CA HIS A 224 24.78 -0.60 -0.67
C HIS A 224 23.26 -0.36 -0.67
N PRO A 225 22.46 -1.33 -0.19
CA PRO A 225 21.01 -1.19 -0.16
C PRO A 225 20.59 -0.27 0.99
N PHE A 226 19.55 0.51 0.76
CA PHE A 226 18.87 1.28 1.79
C PHE A 226 17.39 0.93 1.79
N LEU A 227 16.79 0.87 2.97
CA LEU A 227 15.41 0.48 3.14
C LEU A 227 14.49 1.64 2.70
N LYS A 228 13.62 1.39 1.73
CA LYS A 228 12.58 2.34 1.28
C LYS A 228 11.29 2.15 2.06
N SER A 229 10.86 0.90 2.24
CA SER A 229 9.64 0.61 2.98
C SER A 229 9.61 -0.79 3.58
N VAL A 230 8.74 -0.96 4.57
CA VAL A 230 8.34 -2.25 5.14
C VAL A 230 6.83 -2.38 5.00
N ASP A 231 6.38 -3.48 4.40
CA ASP A 231 4.94 -3.75 4.24
C ASP A 231 4.30 -4.12 5.57
N MET A 232 2.99 -3.87 5.68
CA MET A 232 2.20 -4.22 6.84
C MET A 232 2.30 -5.71 7.18
N PHE A 233 2.61 -6.00 8.45
CA PHE A 233 2.72 -7.37 8.94
C PHE A 233 2.23 -7.52 10.37
N LYS A 234 1.99 -8.77 10.76
CA LYS A 234 1.45 -9.15 12.07
C LYS A 234 2.38 -10.13 12.78
N PHE A 235 2.57 -9.93 14.07
CA PHE A 235 3.15 -10.92 14.98
C PHE A 235 2.06 -11.95 15.35
N ARG A 236 2.28 -13.20 14.93
CA ARG A 236 1.34 -14.33 15.06
C ARG A 236 1.44 -15.01 16.42
N GLY A 237 2.62 -14.99 17.03
CA GLY A 237 2.89 -15.66 18.30
C GLY A 237 3.88 -14.87 19.16
N PRO A 238 3.90 -15.13 20.48
CA PRO A 238 4.87 -14.53 21.38
C PRO A 238 6.25 -15.15 21.15
N SER A 239 7.30 -14.42 21.51
CA SER A 239 8.63 -14.96 21.72
C SER A 239 9.10 -14.57 23.11
N THR A 240 9.90 -15.43 23.75
CA THR A 240 10.41 -15.20 25.10
C THR A 240 11.92 -15.37 25.20
N VAL A 241 12.51 -14.85 26.28
CA VAL A 241 13.93 -15.06 26.60
C VAL A 241 14.26 -16.56 26.59
N GLY A 242 15.34 -16.92 25.90
CA GLY A 242 15.77 -18.30 25.67
C GLY A 242 15.32 -18.89 24.33
N ASP A 243 14.41 -18.24 23.60
CA ASP A 243 14.05 -18.64 22.24
C ASP A 243 15.25 -18.44 21.29
N ARG A 244 15.38 -19.34 20.32
CA ARG A 244 16.23 -19.16 19.13
C ARG A 244 15.33 -18.68 18.01
N LEU A 245 15.59 -17.47 17.50
CA LEU A 245 14.88 -16.91 16.36
C LEU A 245 15.67 -17.20 15.09
N VAL A 246 15.08 -17.98 14.20
CA VAL A 246 15.61 -18.27 12.86
C VAL A 246 15.00 -17.30 11.87
N PHE A 247 15.84 -16.50 11.23
CA PHE A 247 15.47 -15.56 10.18
C PHE A 247 15.87 -16.15 8.85
N SER A 248 14.92 -16.33 7.95
CA SER A 248 15.17 -16.77 6.57
C SER A 248 14.72 -15.68 5.61
N ALA A 249 15.67 -15.05 4.92
CA ALA A 249 15.40 -14.03 3.92
C ALA A 249 15.75 -14.50 2.51
N ILE A 250 15.00 -14.04 1.53
CA ILE A 250 15.30 -14.26 0.12
C ILE A 250 14.72 -13.11 -0.70
N VAL A 251 15.40 -12.76 -1.80
CA VAL A 251 14.80 -11.83 -2.76
C VAL A 251 13.62 -12.51 -3.44
N ASN A 252 12.46 -11.88 -3.38
CA ASN A 252 11.25 -12.34 -4.06
C ASN A 252 11.19 -11.85 -5.49
N ASN A 253 11.43 -10.55 -5.69
CA ASN A 253 11.30 -9.90 -6.99
C ASN A 253 12.08 -8.58 -7.06
N THR A 254 12.22 -8.05 -8.27
CA THR A 254 12.88 -6.78 -8.59
C THR A 254 11.99 -5.93 -9.48
N PHE A 255 11.96 -4.63 -9.22
CA PHE A 255 11.19 -3.63 -9.96
C PHE A 255 12.13 -2.47 -10.31
N GLU A 256 12.85 -2.57 -11.43
CA GLU A 256 13.82 -1.56 -11.89
C GLU A 256 14.82 -1.13 -10.80
N THR A 257 14.51 -0.08 -10.03
CA THR A 257 15.35 0.48 -8.96
C THR A 257 14.99 0.00 -7.55
N CYS A 258 14.08 -0.97 -7.44
CA CYS A 258 13.61 -1.55 -6.19
C CYS A 258 13.79 -3.06 -6.18
N VAL A 259 14.07 -3.62 -5.00
CA VAL A 259 14.08 -5.06 -4.76
C VAL A 259 13.23 -5.39 -3.54
N GLU A 260 12.36 -6.39 -3.67
CA GLU A 260 11.56 -6.92 -2.58
C GLU A 260 12.27 -8.12 -1.96
N VAL A 261 12.50 -8.05 -0.65
CA VAL A 261 13.06 -9.14 0.14
C VAL A 261 12.01 -9.63 1.13
N GLY A 262 11.62 -10.90 0.99
CA GLY A 262 10.78 -11.57 1.97
C GLY A 262 11.62 -12.12 3.11
N VAL A 263 11.17 -11.90 4.35
CA VAL A 263 11.79 -12.47 5.56
C VAL A 263 10.74 -13.27 6.32
N ARG A 264 11.10 -14.49 6.71
CA ARG A 264 10.32 -15.35 7.59
C ARG A 264 11.04 -15.56 8.91
N VAL A 265 10.32 -15.41 10.02
CA VAL A 265 10.86 -15.55 11.39
C VAL A 265 10.19 -16.72 12.09
N GLU A 266 10.99 -17.66 12.57
CA GLU A 266 10.54 -18.78 13.40
C GLU A 266 11.21 -18.76 14.76
N ALA A 267 10.46 -19.01 15.82
CA ALA A 267 10.97 -19.16 17.17
C ALA A 267 11.01 -20.62 17.58
N PHE A 268 12.05 -20.99 18.32
CA PHE A 268 12.21 -22.31 18.91
C PHE A 268 12.67 -22.18 20.35
N ASP A 269 11.90 -22.72 21.29
CA ASP A 269 12.43 -23.00 22.62
C ASP A 269 13.47 -24.15 22.57
N CYS A 270 14.09 -24.51 23.69
CA CYS A 270 15.11 -25.58 23.69
C CYS A 270 14.57 -26.97 23.33
N GLN A 271 13.31 -27.29 23.62
CA GLN A 271 12.68 -28.57 23.28
C GLN A 271 12.16 -28.58 21.84
N GLU A 272 11.51 -27.50 21.41
CA GLU A 272 11.05 -27.24 20.05
C GLU A 272 12.22 -27.29 19.07
N TRP A 273 13.37 -26.73 19.46
CA TRP A 273 14.62 -26.78 18.68
C TRP A 273 15.10 -28.20 18.43
N ALA A 274 15.08 -29.05 19.46
CA ALA A 274 15.51 -30.45 19.32
C ALA A 274 14.55 -31.28 18.45
N LYS A 275 13.29 -30.86 18.33
CA LYS A 275 12.23 -31.55 17.57
C LYS A 275 11.96 -30.94 16.20
N ASP A 276 12.66 -29.86 15.83
CA ASP A 276 12.43 -29.06 14.62
C ASP A 276 10.95 -28.61 14.45
N GLN A 277 10.33 -28.19 15.56
CA GLN A 277 8.93 -27.75 15.61
C GLN A 277 8.85 -26.27 15.95
N GLY A 278 9.20 -25.42 14.98
CA GLY A 278 9.24 -23.97 15.15
C GLY A 278 7.86 -23.31 15.14
N ARG A 279 7.74 -22.23 15.92
CA ARG A 279 6.57 -21.34 15.93
C ARG A 279 6.81 -20.20 14.95
N HIS A 280 5.96 -20.08 13.92
CA HIS A 280 6.04 -18.95 12.99
C HIS A 280 5.63 -17.65 13.70
N ILE A 281 6.59 -16.77 13.94
CA ILE A 281 6.38 -15.49 14.64
C ILE A 281 5.81 -14.46 13.69
N ASN A 282 6.48 -14.19 12.57
CA ASN A 282 5.97 -13.30 11.53
C ASN A 282 6.68 -13.54 10.19
N SER A 283 6.08 -13.02 9.13
CA SER A 283 6.73 -12.81 7.84
C SER A 283 6.54 -11.35 7.46
N ALA A 284 7.55 -10.73 6.88
CA ALA A 284 7.46 -9.38 6.36
C ALA A 284 8.15 -9.25 5.01
N PHE A 285 7.79 -8.21 4.29
CA PHE A 285 8.35 -7.86 2.98
C PHE A 285 8.98 -6.47 3.10
N LEU A 286 10.25 -6.39 2.72
CA LEU A 286 11.04 -5.17 2.82
C LEU A 286 11.47 -4.76 1.42
N ILE A 287 11.22 -3.49 1.08
CA ILE A 287 11.59 -2.92 -0.21
C ILE A 287 12.87 -2.11 -0.05
N TYR A 288 13.89 -2.48 -0.80
CA TYR A 288 15.16 -1.78 -0.83
C TYR A 288 15.34 -1.03 -2.14
N GLY A 289 15.91 0.16 -2.05
CA GLY A 289 16.67 0.75 -3.15
C GLY A 289 18.15 0.43 -2.98
N ALA A 290 18.95 0.68 -4.01
CA ALA A 290 20.40 0.67 -3.90
C ALA A 290 20.97 1.87 -4.63
N VAL A 291 22.06 2.42 -4.11
CA VAL A 291 22.86 3.42 -4.81
C VAL A 291 24.29 2.90 -4.98
N ASP A 292 24.93 3.30 -6.06
CA ASP A 292 26.33 2.99 -6.33
C ASP A 292 27.28 3.96 -5.59
N ASP A 293 28.59 3.80 -5.80
CA ASP A 293 29.62 4.66 -5.18
C ASP A 293 29.54 6.13 -5.64
N LYS A 294 28.84 6.42 -6.74
CA LYS A 294 28.60 7.77 -7.27
C LYS A 294 27.28 8.36 -6.77
N GLN A 295 26.56 7.67 -5.89
CA GLN A 295 25.23 8.02 -5.39
C GLN A 295 24.13 7.99 -6.47
N GLU A 296 24.32 7.23 -7.55
CA GLU A 296 23.29 7.00 -8.56
C GLU A 296 22.47 5.75 -8.24
N LEU A 297 21.17 5.77 -8.55
CA LEU A 297 20.28 4.64 -8.30
C LEU A 297 20.67 3.44 -9.17
N VAL A 298 20.80 2.28 -8.54
CA VAL A 298 21.13 1.03 -9.22
C VAL A 298 19.86 0.37 -9.76
N THR A 299 19.90 -0.03 -11.03
CA THR A 299 18.89 -0.90 -11.62
C THR A 299 19.20 -2.36 -11.27
N PHE A 300 18.28 -3.03 -10.60
CA PHE A 300 18.40 -4.43 -10.23
C PHE A 300 18.19 -5.36 -11.44
N PRO A 301 18.95 -6.47 -11.53
CA PRO A 301 18.76 -7.45 -12.59
C PRO A 301 17.42 -8.17 -12.43
N ARG A 302 16.79 -8.53 -13.56
CA ARG A 302 15.55 -9.31 -13.55
C ARG A 302 15.77 -10.69 -12.91
N ILE A 303 14.78 -11.16 -12.19
CA ILE A 303 14.86 -12.41 -11.43
C ILE A 303 14.08 -13.54 -12.11
N LYS A 304 14.70 -14.73 -12.16
CA LYS A 304 14.03 -15.97 -12.56
C LYS A 304 13.68 -16.82 -11.34
N PRO A 305 12.39 -17.13 -11.08
CA PRO A 305 12.01 -18.05 -10.01
C PRO A 305 12.47 -19.48 -10.34
N VAL A 306 13.17 -20.15 -9.41
CA VAL A 306 13.81 -21.47 -9.66
C VAL A 306 13.05 -22.64 -9.02
N SER A 307 11.98 -22.42 -8.26
CA SER A 307 11.26 -23.52 -7.60
C SER A 307 9.77 -23.25 -7.40
N LYS A 308 8.93 -24.31 -7.38
CA LYS A 308 7.50 -24.26 -7.01
C LYS A 308 7.22 -23.55 -5.66
N VAL A 309 8.21 -23.49 -4.76
CA VAL A 309 8.13 -22.78 -3.46
C VAL A 309 8.27 -21.25 -3.62
N SER A 310 9.02 -20.81 -4.63
CA SER A 310 9.16 -19.38 -4.99
C SER A 310 7.88 -18.76 -5.56
N TYR A 311 6.86 -19.55 -5.90
CA TYR A 311 5.61 -19.07 -6.50
C TYR A 311 4.58 -18.57 -5.48
N LYS A 312 4.84 -18.66 -4.17
CA LYS A 312 3.84 -18.33 -3.14
C LYS A 312 3.82 -16.86 -2.66
N HIS A 313 4.72 -16.01 -3.15
CA HIS A 313 4.78 -14.60 -2.75
C HIS A 313 5.20 -13.75 -3.95
N ARG A 314 4.23 -13.27 -4.75
CA ARG A 314 4.48 -12.39 -5.91
C ARG A 314 3.45 -11.26 -5.91
N TRP A 315 3.87 -10.03 -5.58
CA TRP A 315 3.08 -8.81 -5.80
C TRP A 315 3.65 -7.91 -6.89
N LEU A 316 2.74 -7.12 -7.45
CA LEU A 316 2.96 -5.93 -8.26
C LEU A 316 2.71 -4.72 -7.35
N ARG A 317 3.58 -3.71 -7.37
CA ARG A 317 3.17 -2.32 -7.15
C ARG A 317 3.80 -1.45 -8.24
N HIS A 318 2.93 -0.73 -8.93
CA HIS A 318 3.29 0.42 -9.75
C HIS A 318 3.71 1.59 -8.85
N GLN A 319 4.58 2.42 -9.41
CA GLN A 319 5.33 3.51 -8.80
C GLN A 319 4.50 4.54 -8.02
N ASP A 320 5.14 5.06 -6.97
CA ASP A 320 5.03 6.35 -6.27
C ASP A 320 3.78 7.27 -6.41
N VAL A 321 3.32 7.70 -5.22
CA VAL A 321 2.40 8.77 -4.83
C VAL A 321 2.00 9.81 -5.91
N ILE A 322 0.74 9.74 -6.36
CA ILE A 322 -0.32 10.79 -6.30
C ILE A 322 -1.65 10.02 -6.20
N LEU A 323 -2.63 10.48 -5.41
CA LEU A 323 -4.01 9.96 -5.41
C LEU A 323 -4.54 9.82 -6.86
N GLY A 324 -4.52 8.59 -7.36
CA GLY A 324 -4.84 8.21 -8.73
C GLY A 324 -4.54 6.73 -8.92
N GLU A 325 -5.49 5.87 -8.56
CA GLU A 325 -5.34 4.42 -8.70
C GLU A 325 -5.28 4.05 -10.18
N ALA A 326 -4.17 3.46 -10.62
CA ALA A 326 -4.05 2.89 -11.95
C ALA A 326 -3.96 1.36 -11.90
N VAL A 327 -4.97 0.70 -12.47
CA VAL A 327 -5.07 -0.77 -12.53
C VAL A 327 -5.01 -1.19 -13.99
N SER A 328 -4.02 -2.00 -14.35
CA SER A 328 -3.84 -2.53 -15.71
C SER A 328 -4.24 -4.01 -15.78
N ALA A 329 -5.15 -4.37 -16.68
CA ALA A 329 -5.58 -5.74 -16.92
C ALA A 329 -5.45 -6.12 -18.41
N GLU A 330 -5.03 -7.36 -18.70
CA GLU A 330 -4.93 -7.90 -20.05
C GLU A 330 -6.19 -8.72 -20.36
N LEU A 331 -6.94 -8.33 -21.39
CA LEU A 331 -8.24 -8.93 -21.74
C LEU A 331 -8.15 -9.71 -23.06
N ASN A 332 -8.69 -10.94 -23.06
CA ASN A 332 -8.87 -11.76 -24.27
C ASN A 332 -10.32 -11.61 -24.79
N PRO A 333 -10.54 -11.13 -26.03
CA PRO A 333 -11.86 -10.84 -26.59
C PRO A 333 -12.69 -12.09 -26.92
N GLY A 334 -12.10 -13.29 -26.87
CA GLY A 334 -12.79 -14.56 -27.12
C GLY A 334 -13.85 -14.95 -26.08
N PHE A 335 -14.01 -14.18 -25.00
CA PHE A 335 -15.00 -14.42 -23.94
C PHE A 335 -16.14 -13.38 -23.90
N LEU A 336 -16.40 -12.70 -25.02
CA LEU A 336 -17.52 -11.77 -25.17
C LEU A 336 -18.82 -12.50 -25.55
N SER A 337 -19.43 -13.16 -24.58
CA SER A 337 -20.88 -13.29 -24.56
C SER A 337 -21.38 -13.05 -23.15
N VAL A 338 -22.38 -12.18 -23.03
CA VAL A 338 -23.07 -11.70 -21.84
C VAL A 338 -22.56 -10.33 -21.35
N SER A 339 -23.53 -9.40 -21.23
CA SER A 339 -23.53 -7.99 -20.79
C SER A 339 -23.03 -6.89 -21.76
N ASN A 340 -23.94 -6.48 -22.67
CA ASN A 340 -23.95 -5.16 -23.31
C ASN A 340 -24.06 -4.04 -22.26
N ASN A 341 -23.20 -2.99 -22.24
CA ASN A 341 -23.46 -1.75 -21.47
C ASN A 341 -22.59 -0.49 -21.74
N LEU A 342 -22.05 -0.21 -22.95
CA LEU A 342 -21.70 1.19 -23.34
C LEU A 342 -22.01 1.50 -24.81
N HIS A 343 -23.03 0.88 -25.39
CA HIS A 343 -23.27 1.11 -26.82
C HIS A 343 -23.87 2.49 -27.14
N ASP A 344 -24.55 3.16 -26.18
CA ASP A 344 -25.11 4.49 -26.45
C ASP A 344 -25.53 5.20 -25.15
N PHE A 345 -24.82 6.25 -24.72
CA PHE A 345 -25.14 6.98 -23.47
C PHE A 345 -26.51 7.70 -23.52
N GLY A 346 -27.09 7.87 -24.72
CA GLY A 346 -28.41 8.51 -24.91
C GLY A 346 -29.61 7.55 -24.87
N SER A 347 -29.40 6.24 -25.09
CA SER A 347 -30.47 5.35 -25.58
C SER A 347 -30.77 4.12 -24.70
N CYS A 348 -30.29 4.04 -23.45
CA CYS A 348 -30.77 3.02 -22.51
C CYS A 348 -30.65 3.39 -21.03
N PRO A 349 -31.57 2.90 -20.18
CA PRO A 349 -31.65 3.27 -18.77
C PRO A 349 -30.45 2.70 -18.00
N PRO A 350 -29.76 3.50 -17.16
CA PRO A 350 -28.64 3.02 -16.36
C PRO A 350 -29.06 1.90 -15.40
N PRO A 351 -28.12 1.04 -14.95
CA PRO A 351 -28.41 -0.03 -14.01
C PRO A 351 -29.14 0.51 -12.77
N PRO A 352 -30.13 -0.22 -12.19
CA PRO A 352 -30.90 0.27 -11.06
C PRO A 352 -29.96 0.52 -9.87
N GLY A 353 -29.64 1.80 -9.62
CA GLY A 353 -28.89 2.26 -8.45
C GLY A 353 -27.78 3.28 -8.67
N ILE A 354 -27.29 3.53 -9.90
CA ILE A 354 -26.07 4.37 -10.08
C ILE A 354 -26.35 5.74 -10.70
N LEU A 355 -27.25 5.84 -11.69
CA LEU A 355 -27.54 7.10 -12.40
C LEU A 355 -29.05 7.26 -12.56
N LYS A 356 -29.54 8.50 -12.50
CA LYS A 356 -30.96 8.84 -12.65
C LYS A 356 -31.29 9.38 -14.05
N SER A 357 -30.37 10.12 -14.67
CA SER A 357 -30.45 10.54 -16.09
C SER A 357 -29.08 10.92 -16.63
N CYS A 358 -28.85 10.75 -17.94
CA CYS A 358 -27.66 11.22 -18.67
C CYS A 358 -28.12 11.86 -19.99
N GLN A 359 -27.66 13.08 -20.31
CA GLN A 359 -28.04 13.80 -21.53
C GLN A 359 -26.83 14.54 -22.12
N ILE A 360 -26.66 14.51 -23.44
CA ILE A 360 -25.64 15.32 -24.12
C ILE A 360 -26.11 16.78 -24.12
N ILE A 361 -25.28 17.67 -23.58
CA ILE A 361 -25.52 19.11 -23.57
C ILE A 361 -24.92 19.74 -24.82
N ASP A 362 -23.70 19.35 -25.20
CA ASP A 362 -22.94 20.02 -26.26
C ASP A 362 -21.90 19.09 -26.90
N TRP A 363 -21.54 19.42 -28.14
CA TRP A 363 -20.49 18.75 -28.92
C TRP A 363 -19.33 19.73 -29.09
N VAL A 364 -18.21 19.48 -28.40
CA VAL A 364 -17.02 20.35 -28.44
C VAL A 364 -16.17 20.02 -29.68
N SER A 365 -16.10 18.74 -30.05
CA SER A 365 -15.47 18.25 -31.28
C SER A 365 -16.06 16.88 -31.67
N GLU A 366 -15.56 16.25 -32.73
CA GLU A 366 -15.91 14.86 -33.07
C GLU A 366 -15.54 13.89 -31.92
N ASP A 367 -14.54 14.26 -31.13
CA ASP A 367 -13.94 13.44 -30.09
C ASP A 367 -14.29 13.88 -28.67
N ASP A 368 -14.91 15.06 -28.51
CA ASP A 368 -15.15 15.67 -27.20
C ASP A 368 -16.63 16.07 -27.05
N GLN A 369 -17.33 15.48 -26.09
CA GLN A 369 -18.76 15.71 -25.82
C GLN A 369 -19.00 16.09 -24.36
N ILE A 370 -19.95 16.98 -24.10
CA ILE A 370 -20.33 17.37 -22.74
C ILE A 370 -21.66 16.74 -22.36
N TYR A 371 -21.67 16.04 -21.22
CA TYR A 371 -22.85 15.38 -20.65
C TYR A 371 -23.33 16.06 -19.37
N TYR A 372 -24.64 16.10 -19.20
CA TYR A 372 -25.32 16.39 -17.94
C TYR A 372 -25.81 15.09 -17.32
N ILE A 373 -25.39 14.84 -16.08
CA ILE A 373 -25.68 13.60 -15.37
C ILE A 373 -26.35 13.93 -14.04
N THR A 374 -27.44 13.23 -13.71
CA THR A 374 -28.06 13.29 -12.39
C THR A 374 -27.93 11.94 -11.68
N CYS A 375 -27.64 11.99 -10.37
CA CYS A 375 -27.43 10.82 -9.54
C CYS A 375 -28.61 10.61 -8.56
N PRO A 376 -28.92 9.35 -8.18
CA PRO A 376 -29.92 9.06 -7.16
C PRO A 376 -29.51 9.58 -5.77
N VAL A 377 -30.41 9.54 -4.80
CA VAL A 377 -30.09 9.89 -3.41
C VAL A 377 -29.42 8.69 -2.74
N VAL A 378 -28.24 8.89 -2.17
CA VAL A 378 -27.53 7.90 -1.35
C VAL A 378 -27.48 8.45 0.08
N ASN A 379 -27.78 7.62 1.09
CA ASN A 379 -27.70 7.96 2.52
C ASN A 379 -28.56 9.16 2.99
N ASN A 380 -29.74 9.40 2.41
CA ASN A 380 -30.66 10.52 2.74
C ASN A 380 -30.08 11.94 2.49
N ASP A 381 -29.02 12.07 1.71
CA ASP A 381 -28.49 13.38 1.28
C ASP A 381 -29.30 14.02 0.14
N LYS A 382 -29.10 15.32 -0.12
CA LYS A 382 -29.66 15.98 -1.32
C LYS A 382 -29.12 15.30 -2.59
N PRO A 383 -29.93 15.14 -3.65
CA PRO A 383 -29.49 14.51 -4.89
C PRO A 383 -28.36 15.32 -5.55
N LYS A 384 -27.52 14.66 -6.33
CA LYS A 384 -26.33 15.27 -6.93
C LYS A 384 -26.42 15.32 -8.45
N ASP A 385 -25.81 16.33 -9.04
CA ASP A 385 -25.67 16.49 -10.49
C ASP A 385 -24.20 16.76 -10.88
N LEU A 386 -23.87 16.40 -12.11
CA LEU A 386 -22.53 16.50 -12.70
C LEU A 386 -22.65 17.04 -14.13
N VAL A 387 -21.71 17.90 -14.52
CA VAL A 387 -21.48 18.29 -15.92
C VAL A 387 -20.09 17.82 -16.28
N VAL A 388 -19.97 16.94 -17.27
CA VAL A 388 -18.73 16.20 -17.55
C VAL A 388 -18.40 16.27 -19.02
N LEU A 389 -17.19 16.70 -19.35
CA LEU A 389 -16.59 16.56 -20.67
C LEU A 389 -16.03 15.15 -20.78
N VAL A 390 -16.45 14.41 -21.80
CA VAL A 390 -15.94 13.09 -22.17
C VAL A 390 -15.14 13.26 -23.47
N SER A 391 -13.87 12.87 -23.41
CA SER A 391 -12.92 12.95 -24.52
C SER A 391 -12.50 11.54 -24.94
N ARG A 392 -12.56 11.25 -26.23
CA ARG A 392 -12.07 10.02 -26.86
C ARG A 392 -10.96 10.37 -27.85
N ARG A 393 -9.72 9.94 -27.62
CA ARG A 393 -8.63 10.26 -28.56
C ARG A 393 -7.76 9.04 -28.83
N SER A 394 -7.38 8.88 -30.08
CA SER A 394 -6.29 7.97 -30.47
C SER A 394 -4.95 8.69 -30.32
N SER A 395 -3.94 7.98 -29.80
CA SER A 395 -2.61 8.55 -29.63
C SER A 395 -1.95 8.80 -30.99
N CYS A 396 -1.52 10.05 -31.24
CA CYS A 396 -0.92 10.46 -32.51
C CYS A 396 0.45 9.82 -32.82
N LYS A 397 1.08 9.10 -31.87
CA LYS A 397 2.44 8.59 -32.03
C LYS A 397 2.53 7.14 -32.50
N ASP A 398 1.58 6.27 -32.13
CA ASP A 398 1.65 4.83 -32.45
C ASP A 398 0.33 4.17 -32.90
N GLY A 399 -0.82 4.87 -32.90
CA GLY A 399 -2.11 4.36 -33.39
C GLY A 399 -2.72 3.18 -32.61
N SER A 400 -1.95 2.51 -31.74
CA SER A 400 -2.32 1.33 -30.96
C SER A 400 -2.89 1.65 -29.58
N THR A 401 -2.88 2.93 -29.17
CA THR A 401 -3.31 3.37 -27.84
C THR A 401 -4.47 4.34 -27.94
N PHE A 402 -5.55 4.02 -27.23
CA PHE A 402 -6.78 4.80 -27.14
C PHE A 402 -6.96 5.33 -25.72
N THR A 403 -7.45 6.55 -25.59
CA THR A 403 -7.79 7.14 -24.28
C THR A 403 -9.24 7.57 -24.28
N VAL A 404 -9.98 7.14 -23.26
CA VAL A 404 -11.32 7.63 -22.94
C VAL A 404 -11.22 8.31 -21.59
N ALA A 405 -11.33 9.62 -21.54
CA ALA A 405 -11.21 10.42 -20.33
C ALA A 405 -12.47 11.23 -20.08
N MET A 406 -12.79 11.44 -18.82
CA MET A 406 -13.90 12.26 -18.36
C MET A 406 -13.43 13.25 -17.29
N LYS A 407 -13.89 14.50 -17.40
CA LYS A 407 -13.54 15.57 -16.46
C LYS A 407 -14.72 16.52 -16.29
N SER A 408 -15.00 16.92 -15.06
CA SER A 408 -16.03 17.91 -14.80
C SER A 408 -15.66 19.27 -15.38
N VAL A 409 -16.64 19.92 -15.99
CA VAL A 409 -16.48 21.25 -16.60
C VAL A 409 -17.54 22.20 -16.07
N LEU A 410 -17.14 23.46 -15.91
CA LEU A 410 -18.07 24.55 -15.60
C LEU A 410 -18.61 25.11 -16.90
N LEU A 411 -19.89 24.90 -17.17
CA LEU A 411 -20.56 25.41 -18.36
C LEU A 411 -21.59 26.47 -17.95
N ALA A 412 -21.42 27.72 -18.43
CA ALA A 412 -22.29 28.84 -18.06
C ALA A 412 -23.76 28.63 -18.50
N SER A 413 -24.00 27.82 -19.54
CA SER A 413 -25.33 27.45 -20.02
C SER A 413 -26.07 26.47 -19.11
N VAL A 414 -25.38 25.82 -18.16
CA VAL A 414 -25.95 24.89 -17.19
C VAL A 414 -25.58 25.34 -15.78
N PRO A 415 -26.26 26.34 -15.20
CA PRO A 415 -25.98 26.81 -13.84
C PRO A 415 -26.36 25.77 -12.78
N SER A 416 -25.81 25.92 -11.57
CA SER A 416 -26.12 25.03 -10.44
C SER A 416 -27.59 25.16 -10.04
N SER A 417 -28.33 24.04 -10.03
CA SER A 417 -29.73 24.01 -9.60
C SER A 417 -29.83 23.93 -8.07
N PRO A 418 -30.72 24.69 -7.40
CA PRO A 418 -30.90 24.58 -5.94
C PRO A 418 -31.48 23.23 -5.49
N GLN A 419 -32.00 22.43 -6.42
CA GLN A 419 -32.52 21.08 -6.16
C GLN A 419 -31.40 20.04 -6.04
N TYR A 420 -30.20 20.30 -6.57
CA TYR A 420 -29.08 19.35 -6.62
C TYR A 420 -27.81 19.96 -6.00
N ILE A 421 -26.95 19.10 -5.45
CA ILE A 421 -25.60 19.52 -5.05
C ILE A 421 -24.65 19.19 -6.22
N ARG A 422 -24.14 20.24 -6.86
CA ARG A 422 -23.19 20.07 -7.96
C ARG A 422 -21.90 19.48 -7.47
N SER A 423 -21.52 18.41 -8.14
CA SER A 423 -20.37 17.59 -7.79
C SER A 423 -19.34 17.63 -8.91
N GLU A 424 -18.07 17.40 -8.56
CA GLU A 424 -16.92 17.50 -9.46
C GLU A 424 -16.08 16.21 -9.52
N ILE A 425 -15.90 15.70 -10.74
CA ILE A 425 -14.91 14.68 -11.12
C ILE A 425 -13.69 15.42 -11.63
N THR A 426 -12.58 15.37 -10.90
CA THR A 426 -11.38 16.12 -11.28
C THR A 426 -10.70 15.51 -12.50
N CYS A 427 -10.64 14.18 -12.59
CA CYS A 427 -10.23 13.44 -13.79
C CYS A 427 -10.47 11.94 -13.62
N ALA A 428 -11.08 11.26 -14.58
CA ALA A 428 -11.18 9.80 -14.57
C ALA A 428 -11.19 9.23 -15.99
N GLY A 429 -10.74 8.01 -16.20
CA GLY A 429 -10.73 7.45 -17.55
C GLY A 429 -10.02 6.12 -17.69
N PHE A 430 -9.94 5.66 -18.94
CA PHE A 430 -9.28 4.44 -19.36
C PHE A 430 -8.26 4.75 -20.45
N VAL A 431 -7.10 4.10 -20.36
CA VAL A 431 -6.10 4.00 -21.42
C VAL A 431 -6.11 2.55 -21.90
N ILE A 432 -6.41 2.35 -23.17
CA ILE A 432 -6.51 1.03 -23.80
C ILE A 432 -5.37 0.90 -24.81
N HIS A 433 -4.50 -0.08 -24.61
CA HIS A 433 -3.36 -0.36 -25.47
C HIS A 433 -3.56 -1.71 -26.16
N ALA A 434 -3.72 -1.73 -27.47
CA ALA A 434 -3.80 -2.96 -28.25
C ALA A 434 -2.43 -3.67 -28.28
N VAL A 435 -2.39 -4.91 -27.80
CA VAL A 435 -1.17 -5.75 -27.77
C VAL A 435 -1.14 -6.72 -28.95
N SER A 436 -2.31 -7.22 -29.37
CA SER A 436 -2.47 -8.05 -30.57
C SER A 436 -3.85 -7.85 -31.19
N SER A 437 -4.14 -8.49 -32.33
CA SER A 437 -5.49 -8.48 -32.94
C SER A 437 -6.56 -9.04 -32.02
N ASN A 438 -6.18 -9.84 -31.02
CA ASN A 438 -7.07 -10.45 -30.03
C ASN A 438 -6.59 -10.19 -28.59
N SER A 439 -5.88 -9.10 -28.28
CA SER A 439 -5.59 -8.76 -26.89
C SER A 439 -5.29 -7.27 -26.69
N CYS A 440 -5.74 -6.73 -25.56
CA CYS A 440 -5.45 -5.36 -25.17
C CYS A 440 -5.17 -5.26 -23.66
N ILE A 441 -4.37 -4.27 -23.29
CA ILE A 441 -4.12 -3.86 -21.91
C ILE A 441 -4.99 -2.64 -21.63
N VAL A 442 -5.82 -2.72 -20.60
CA VAL A 442 -6.68 -1.61 -20.17
C VAL A 442 -6.19 -1.09 -18.83
N SER A 443 -5.80 0.18 -18.80
CA SER A 443 -5.35 0.88 -17.59
C SER A 443 -6.38 1.94 -17.20
N TYR A 444 -6.97 1.79 -16.02
CA TYR A 444 -7.92 2.76 -15.48
C TYR A 444 -7.20 3.87 -14.71
N PHE A 445 -7.75 5.08 -14.58
CA PHE A 445 -7.28 6.11 -13.66
C PHE A 445 -8.46 6.89 -13.10
N ASN A 446 -8.42 7.26 -11.82
CA ASN A 446 -9.50 8.02 -11.18
C ASN A 446 -9.04 8.99 -10.11
N GLN A 447 -9.54 10.21 -10.22
CA GLN A 447 -9.42 11.29 -9.27
C GLN A 447 -10.82 11.89 -9.08
N ILE A 448 -11.39 11.66 -7.90
CA ILE A 448 -12.75 12.10 -7.51
C ILE A 448 -12.73 12.77 -6.14
N SER A 449 -13.69 13.67 -5.92
CA SER A 449 -13.90 14.29 -4.61
C SER A 449 -14.61 13.33 -3.64
N ASP A 450 -14.31 13.43 -2.35
CA ASP A 450 -14.89 12.60 -1.26
C ASP A 450 -16.42 12.54 -1.26
N SER A 451 -17.05 13.62 -1.75
CA SER A 451 -18.50 13.74 -1.80
C SER A 451 -19.14 12.79 -2.83
N ILE A 452 -18.41 12.40 -3.88
CA ILE A 452 -18.89 11.57 -4.99
C ILE A 452 -18.47 10.12 -4.80
N LEU A 453 -17.47 9.89 -3.94
CA LEU A 453 -16.95 8.58 -3.60
C LEU A 453 -18.07 7.55 -3.36
N PRO A 454 -19.17 7.78 -2.62
CA PRO A 454 -20.21 6.75 -2.42
C PRO A 454 -20.91 6.27 -3.70
N TYR A 455 -20.95 7.09 -4.75
CA TYR A 455 -21.59 6.80 -6.04
C TYR A 455 -20.72 5.94 -6.96
N PHE A 456 -19.42 5.99 -6.74
CA PHE A 456 -18.39 5.42 -7.60
C PHE A 456 -17.60 4.31 -6.87
N ALA A 457 -17.36 4.46 -5.56
CA ALA A 457 -16.68 3.52 -4.66
C ALA A 457 -17.38 2.18 -4.50
N GLY A 458 -18.69 2.09 -4.80
CA GLY A 458 -19.39 0.81 -4.81
C GLY A 458 -18.75 -0.23 -5.75
N ASN A 459 -18.04 0.23 -6.79
CA ASN A 459 -17.40 -0.63 -7.81
C ASN A 459 -15.93 -0.28 -8.10
N LEU A 460 -15.34 0.67 -7.36
CA LEU A 460 -13.97 1.16 -7.58
C LEU A 460 -12.91 0.56 -6.65
N GLY A 461 -13.32 -0.25 -5.69
CA GLY A 461 -12.39 -1.04 -4.86
C GLY A 461 -11.74 -2.23 -5.58
N GLY A 462 -11.81 -2.32 -6.92
CA GLY A 462 -11.09 -3.32 -7.72
C GLY A 462 -11.57 -4.77 -7.58
N TRP A 463 -12.80 -5.04 -7.13
CA TRP A 463 -13.27 -6.40 -6.85
C TRP A 463 -14.66 -6.66 -7.49
N SER A 464 -14.76 -6.77 -8.82
CA SER A 464 -15.82 -7.57 -9.49
C SER A 464 -15.65 -7.62 -11.03
N LYS A 465 -16.45 -8.48 -11.69
CA LYS A 465 -16.74 -8.53 -13.14
C LYS A 465 -16.99 -7.15 -13.81
N SER A 466 -17.31 -6.11 -13.04
CA SER A 466 -17.69 -4.78 -13.53
C SER A 466 -16.58 -3.99 -14.22
N ILE A 467 -15.29 -4.18 -13.86
CA ILE A 467 -14.18 -3.50 -14.55
C ILE A 467 -13.98 -4.10 -15.94
N GLU A 468 -14.07 -5.42 -16.07
CA GLU A 468 -14.01 -6.12 -17.36
C GLU A 468 -15.21 -5.73 -18.23
N ASP A 469 -16.42 -5.67 -17.65
CA ASP A 469 -17.63 -5.20 -18.34
C ASP A 469 -17.50 -3.74 -18.81
N ALA A 470 -16.96 -2.85 -17.97
CA ALA A 470 -16.75 -1.44 -18.30
C ALA A 470 -15.67 -1.27 -19.38
N ALA A 471 -14.57 -2.02 -19.27
CA ALA A 471 -13.50 -2.03 -20.26
C ALA A 471 -13.97 -2.58 -21.62
N ALA A 472 -14.69 -3.72 -21.63
CA ALA A 472 -15.30 -4.30 -22.82
C ALA A 472 -16.26 -3.32 -23.51
N SER A 473 -17.01 -2.59 -22.70
CA SER A 473 -17.96 -1.61 -23.19
C SER A 473 -17.26 -0.34 -23.71
N CYS A 474 -16.13 0.10 -23.12
CA CYS A 474 -15.27 1.14 -23.69
C CYS A 474 -14.62 0.69 -25.02
N ILE A 475 -14.23 -0.58 -25.14
CA ILE A 475 -13.70 -1.15 -26.39
C ILE A 475 -14.77 -1.12 -27.48
N GLN A 476 -15.99 -1.57 -27.19
CA GLN A 476 -17.12 -1.46 -28.12
C GLN A 476 -17.39 0.00 -28.53
N PHE A 477 -17.40 0.93 -27.57
CA PHE A 477 -17.58 2.36 -27.86
C PHE A 477 -16.53 2.91 -28.85
N ILE A 478 -15.29 2.45 -28.76
CA ILE A 478 -14.23 2.78 -29.73
C ILE A 478 -14.50 2.12 -31.08
N GLU A 479 -14.82 0.82 -31.10
CA GLU A 479 -15.02 0.02 -32.32
C GLU A 479 -16.21 0.49 -33.17
N ASN A 480 -17.36 0.80 -32.58
CA ASN A 480 -18.54 1.23 -33.33
C ASN A 480 -18.34 2.57 -34.06
N THR A 481 -17.47 3.42 -33.55
CA THR A 481 -17.15 4.70 -34.20
C THR A 481 -16.32 4.49 -35.47
N MET A 482 -15.56 3.40 -35.56
CA MET A 482 -14.84 3.04 -36.79
C MET A 482 -15.77 2.52 -37.90
N ASP A 483 -16.91 1.93 -37.55
CA ASP A 483 -17.93 1.46 -38.51
C ASP A 483 -18.79 2.61 -39.07
N ASP A 484 -19.04 3.67 -38.27
CA ASP A 484 -19.71 4.89 -38.74
C ASP A 484 -18.88 5.68 -39.78
N GLY A 485 -17.56 5.46 -39.83
CA GLY A 485 -16.67 6.03 -40.84
C GLY A 485 -16.74 5.35 -42.21
N LEU A 486 -17.28 4.13 -42.29
CA LEU A 486 -17.37 3.33 -43.53
C LEU A 486 -18.73 3.41 -44.23
N THR A 487 -19.72 4.09 -43.64
CA THR A 487 -21.08 4.25 -44.22
C THR A 487 -21.47 5.69 -44.54
N ARG A 488 -20.54 6.65 -44.51
CA ARG A 488 -20.75 8.03 -45.00
C ARG A 488 -19.81 8.43 -46.13
N THR A 489 -19.77 7.60 -47.17
CA THR A 489 -19.48 8.05 -48.54
C THR A 489 -20.34 7.27 -49.52
N SER A 490 -21.55 7.79 -49.77
CA SER A 490 -22.26 7.71 -51.05
C SER A 490 -23.32 8.80 -51.10
#